data_AF-A0A4E9EVP3-F1
#
_entry.id   AF-A0A4E9EVP3-F1
#
_cell.length_a   1.000
_cell.length_b   1.000
_cell.length_c   1.000
_cell.angle_alpha   90.00
_cell.angle_beta   90.00
_cell.angle_gamma   90.00
#
_symmetry.space_group_name_H-M   'P 1'
#
loop_
_entity.id
_entity.type
_entity.pdbx_description
1 polymer ?
#
loop_
_entity_poly.entity_id
_entity_poly.type
_entity_poly.pdbx_seq_one_letter_code
_entity_poly.pdbx_strand_id
1 'polypeptide(L)'
;MVSYYPNEKWHRLPRMFALQMEEKRMPFRWMINDMMQLCVRMTQSGDGNLKQYLNDTMLNLDPSARPTAKQILESHLIKKWCNKSLEQDKNYLVKRFIYELDWQNRSKLDADGYNYNSCEAKDIPADFYWDETWRKLEKQSFAYRLYVYDRDNLRVGSDIERCFTHADNSLFQTLMLAVDDDHLEMFDVIPIDQNIRSLCFLLMRAAKQHRYNLGKCKAEEVIFDLPPSLHCDVRSAKIIVYFKD
;
A
#
# COMPACT_ATOMS: atom_id res chain seq x y z
N MET A 1 1.63 41.19 -13.54
CA MET A 1 1.28 40.46 -12.31
C MET A 1 1.56 38.99 -12.58
N VAL A 2 2.68 38.47 -12.06
CA VAL A 2 3.14 37.10 -12.30
C VAL A 2 2.54 36.21 -11.21
N SER A 3 1.71 35.24 -11.59
CA SER A 3 1.19 34.26 -10.66
C SER A 3 2.26 33.23 -10.30
N TYR A 4 2.45 32.99 -9.00
CA TYR A 4 3.39 32.02 -8.45
C TYR A 4 2.86 30.57 -8.46
N TYR A 5 1.67 30.33 -9.02
CA TYR A 5 1.09 28.99 -9.11
C TYR A 5 0.94 28.57 -10.59
N PRO A 6 1.77 27.64 -11.11
CA PRO A 6 1.74 27.23 -12.52
C PRO A 6 0.42 26.58 -12.97
N ASN A 7 -0.49 26.29 -12.03
CA ASN A 7 -1.77 25.61 -12.23
C ASN A 7 -2.99 26.48 -11.85
N GLU A 8 -2.87 27.80 -11.92
CA GLU A 8 -3.90 28.75 -11.47
C GLU A 8 -5.29 28.55 -12.15
N LYS A 9 -5.31 28.00 -13.38
CA LYS A 9 -6.56 27.70 -14.11
C LYS A 9 -7.45 26.68 -13.39
N TRP A 10 -6.86 25.76 -12.61
CA TRP A 10 -7.54 24.65 -11.94
C TRP A 10 -8.01 24.98 -10.53
N HIS A 11 -7.50 26.08 -9.96
CA HIS A 11 -7.88 26.59 -8.65
C HIS A 11 -9.04 27.59 -8.73
N ARG A 12 -9.49 27.94 -9.95
CA ARG A 12 -10.64 28.81 -10.15
C ARG A 12 -11.91 28.02 -9.94
N LEU A 13 -12.66 28.40 -8.90
CA LEU A 13 -13.99 27.88 -8.66
C LEU A 13 -14.94 28.28 -9.80
N PRO A 14 -15.87 27.40 -10.22
CA PRO A 14 -16.97 27.76 -11.08
C PRO A 14 -17.72 28.98 -10.54
N ARG A 15 -18.21 29.86 -11.43
CA ARG A 15 -18.94 31.08 -11.01
C ARG A 15 -20.16 30.80 -10.13
N MET A 16 -20.76 29.62 -10.27
CA MET A 16 -21.94 29.18 -9.53
C MET A 16 -21.62 28.28 -8.32
N PHE A 17 -20.34 28.14 -7.94
CA PHE A 17 -19.90 27.18 -6.92
C PHE A 17 -20.56 27.40 -5.55
N ALA A 18 -20.67 28.66 -5.10
CA ALA A 18 -21.30 28.98 -3.82
C ALA A 18 -22.81 28.63 -3.81
N LEU A 19 -23.50 28.88 -4.92
CA LEU A 19 -24.92 28.59 -5.08
C LEU A 19 -25.18 27.07 -5.09
N GLN A 20 -24.32 26.32 -5.78
CA GLN A 20 -24.38 24.85 -5.79
C GLN A 20 -24.10 24.22 -4.42
N MET A 21 -23.21 24.80 -3.62
CA MET A 21 -22.97 24.33 -2.24
C MET A 21 -24.21 24.51 -1.37
N GLU A 22 -24.89 25.64 -1.50
CA GLU A 22 -26.11 25.95 -0.75
C GLU A 22 -27.27 25.04 -1.17
N GLU A 23 -27.53 24.90 -2.48
CA GLU A 23 -28.60 24.07 -3.03
C GLU A 23 -28.42 22.58 -2.68
N LYS A 24 -27.18 22.07 -2.73
CA LYS A 24 -26.88 20.66 -2.49
C LYS A 24 -26.55 20.33 -1.03
N ARG A 25 -26.49 21.33 -0.14
CA ARG A 25 -26.06 21.19 1.26
C ARG A 25 -24.73 20.44 1.40
N MET A 26 -23.80 20.67 0.48
CA MET A 26 -22.50 19.98 0.46
C MET A 26 -21.39 20.88 1.03
N PRO A 27 -20.56 20.39 1.98
CA PRO A 27 -19.42 21.15 2.50
C PRO A 27 -18.37 21.44 1.43
N PHE A 28 -17.74 22.62 1.51
CA PHE A 28 -16.71 23.10 0.58
C PHE A 28 -15.63 22.04 0.28
N ARG A 29 -15.12 21.39 1.33
CA ARG A 29 -14.06 20.38 1.25
C ARG A 29 -14.43 19.19 0.37
N TRP A 30 -15.68 18.76 0.40
CA TRP A 30 -16.15 17.61 -0.36
C TRP A 30 -16.32 17.98 -1.84
N MET A 31 -16.93 19.13 -2.10
CA MET A 31 -17.17 19.62 -3.45
C MET A 31 -15.86 19.95 -4.19
N ILE A 32 -14.86 20.49 -3.48
CA ILE A 32 -13.51 20.71 -4.03
C ILE A 32 -12.80 19.39 -4.35
N ASN A 33 -12.84 18.41 -3.45
CA ASN A 33 -12.17 17.12 -3.66
C ASN A 33 -12.74 16.41 -4.89
N ASP A 34 -14.07 16.37 -5.02
CA ASP A 34 -14.74 15.76 -6.17
C ASP A 34 -14.43 16.52 -7.45
N MET A 35 -14.51 17.85 -7.43
CA MET A 35 -14.20 18.70 -8.59
C MET A 35 -12.73 18.59 -9.03
N MET A 36 -11.78 18.57 -8.09
CA MET A 36 -10.36 18.40 -8.41
C MET A 36 -10.05 17.02 -8.96
N GLN A 37 -10.61 15.95 -8.39
CA GLN A 37 -10.44 14.59 -8.93
C GLN A 37 -10.98 14.48 -10.36
N LEU A 38 -12.12 15.12 -10.63
CA LEU A 38 -12.73 15.20 -11.96
C LEU A 38 -11.82 15.97 -12.93
N CYS A 39 -11.36 17.17 -12.58
CA CYS A 39 -10.47 17.98 -13.43
C CYS A 39 -9.13 17.28 -13.74
N VAL A 40 -8.52 16.61 -12.77
CA VAL A 40 -7.25 15.89 -12.95
C VAL A 40 -7.43 14.69 -13.90
N ARG A 41 -8.46 13.86 -13.68
CA ARG A 41 -8.76 12.71 -14.55
C ARG A 41 -9.00 13.13 -16.00
N MET A 42 -9.69 14.26 -16.19
CA MET A 42 -10.02 14.81 -17.51
C MET A 42 -8.84 15.43 -18.25
N THR A 43 -7.80 15.85 -17.54
CA THR A 43 -6.61 16.45 -18.16
C THR A 43 -5.79 15.39 -18.89
N GLN A 44 -5.75 14.16 -18.36
CA GLN A 44 -4.92 13.05 -18.87
C GLN A 44 -5.56 12.23 -20.00
N SER A 45 -6.83 12.46 -20.36
CA SER A 45 -7.59 11.55 -21.23
C SER A 45 -8.19 12.20 -22.48
N GLY A 46 -7.66 11.87 -23.67
CA GLY A 46 -8.39 11.78 -24.95
C GLY A 46 -8.98 13.04 -25.61
N ASP A 47 -9.72 12.83 -26.71
CA ASP A 47 -10.33 13.82 -27.61
C ASP A 47 -11.17 14.90 -26.89
N GLY A 48 -11.11 16.15 -27.37
CA GLY A 48 -11.77 17.31 -26.76
C GLY A 48 -13.29 17.18 -26.66
N ASN A 49 -13.92 16.49 -27.64
CA ASN A 49 -15.36 16.25 -27.64
C ASN A 49 -15.79 15.28 -26.54
N LEU A 50 -14.99 14.24 -26.27
CA LEU A 50 -15.23 13.32 -25.15
C LEU A 50 -15.10 14.06 -23.82
N LYS A 51 -14.08 14.91 -23.70
CA LYS A 51 -13.88 15.70 -22.48
C LYS A 51 -15.08 16.58 -22.18
N GLN A 52 -15.59 17.28 -23.19
CA GLN A 52 -16.76 18.12 -23.01
C GLN A 52 -17.99 17.29 -22.62
N TYR A 53 -18.25 16.18 -23.31
CA TYR A 53 -19.38 15.31 -22.99
C TYR A 53 -19.33 14.72 -21.58
N LEU A 54 -18.18 14.21 -21.15
CA LEU A 54 -18.04 13.65 -19.81
C LEU A 54 -18.28 14.72 -18.75
N ASN A 55 -17.76 15.94 -18.93
CA ASN A 55 -17.94 17.03 -17.98
C ASN A 55 -19.39 17.51 -17.90
N ASP A 56 -20.05 17.65 -19.05
CA ASP A 56 -21.38 18.24 -19.14
C ASP A 56 -22.49 17.24 -18.76
N THR A 57 -22.22 15.93 -18.82
CA THR A 57 -23.22 14.87 -18.58
C THR A 57 -22.85 13.89 -17.47
N MET A 58 -21.81 13.09 -17.67
CA MET A 58 -21.49 11.92 -16.82
C MET A 58 -20.87 12.29 -15.47
N LEU A 59 -19.98 13.28 -15.47
CA LEU A 59 -19.18 13.71 -14.34
C LEU A 59 -19.82 14.89 -13.61
N ASN A 60 -21.16 14.89 -13.55
CA ASN A 60 -21.91 15.93 -12.87
C ASN A 60 -21.84 15.76 -11.35
N LEU A 61 -21.65 16.87 -10.63
CA LEU A 61 -21.66 16.90 -9.16
C LEU A 61 -23.05 16.56 -8.59
N ASP A 62 -24.14 16.77 -9.34
CA ASP A 62 -25.48 16.35 -8.94
C ASP A 62 -25.76 14.92 -9.41
N PRO A 63 -25.99 13.94 -8.52
CA PRO A 63 -26.39 12.60 -8.91
C PRO A 63 -27.66 12.56 -9.76
N SER A 64 -28.61 13.48 -9.50
CA SER A 64 -29.92 13.53 -10.17
C SER A 64 -29.83 14.04 -11.61
N ALA A 65 -28.79 14.81 -11.92
CA ALA A 65 -28.51 15.33 -13.24
C ALA A 65 -27.63 14.38 -14.09
N ARG A 66 -27.13 13.28 -13.51
CA ARG A 66 -26.34 12.29 -14.26
C ARG A 66 -27.26 11.47 -15.18
N PRO A 67 -26.83 11.17 -16.41
CA PRO A 67 -27.64 10.43 -17.35
C PRO A 67 -27.79 8.96 -16.92
N THR A 68 -28.98 8.42 -17.15
CA THR A 68 -29.23 6.98 -17.03
C THR A 68 -28.53 6.19 -18.14
N ALA A 69 -28.35 4.88 -17.95
CA ALA A 69 -27.78 4.01 -18.98
C ALA A 69 -28.48 4.14 -20.35
N LYS A 70 -29.80 4.32 -20.37
CA LYS A 70 -30.58 4.53 -21.59
C LYS A 70 -30.23 5.85 -22.28
N GLN A 71 -30.15 6.95 -21.53
CA GLN A 71 -29.78 8.26 -22.06
C GLN A 71 -28.33 8.29 -22.59
N ILE A 72 -27.43 7.54 -21.95
CA ILE A 72 -26.04 7.40 -22.42
C ILE A 72 -25.99 6.71 -23.79
N LEU A 73 -26.73 5.60 -23.95
CA LEU A 73 -26.81 4.86 -25.22
C LEU A 73 -27.47 5.68 -26.34
N GLU A 74 -28.36 6.60 -25.99
CA GLU A 74 -29.02 7.47 -26.96
C GLU A 74 -28.14 8.65 -27.41
N SER A 75 -27.06 8.94 -26.68
CA SER A 75 -26.15 10.05 -26.97
C SER A 75 -25.42 9.90 -28.32
N HIS A 76 -25.26 11.03 -29.01
CA HIS A 76 -24.62 11.07 -30.33
C HIS A 76 -23.15 10.64 -30.29
N LEU A 77 -22.44 10.92 -29.20
CA LEU A 77 -21.03 10.57 -29.01
C LEU A 77 -20.83 9.07 -28.81
N ILE A 78 -21.67 8.43 -27.99
CA ILE A 78 -21.60 6.98 -27.79
C ILE A 78 -22.04 6.23 -29.05
N LYS A 79 -23.12 6.68 -29.71
CA LYS A 79 -23.54 6.10 -31.01
C LYS A 79 -22.49 6.17 -32.10
N LYS A 80 -21.59 7.17 -32.08
CA LYS A 80 -20.45 7.26 -32.99
C LYS A 80 -19.42 6.14 -32.76
N TRP A 81 -19.33 5.64 -31.54
CA TRP A 81 -18.36 4.64 -31.14
C TRP A 81 -18.90 3.21 -31.08
N CYS A 82 -20.23 3.07 -31.03
CA CYS A 82 -20.90 1.78 -31.12
C CYS A 82 -21.11 1.36 -32.58
N ASN A 83 -20.87 0.09 -32.86
CA ASN A 83 -21.25 -0.54 -34.11
C ASN A 83 -22.75 -0.81 -34.14
N LYS A 84 -23.26 -1.23 -35.30
CA LYS A 84 -24.70 -1.50 -35.49
C LYS A 84 -25.23 -2.65 -34.63
N SER A 85 -24.35 -3.51 -34.12
CA SER A 85 -24.71 -4.65 -33.30
C SER A 85 -23.71 -4.87 -32.17
N LEU A 86 -24.22 -5.36 -31.04
CA LEU A 86 -23.41 -5.69 -29.86
C LEU A 86 -22.28 -6.69 -30.18
N GLU A 87 -22.54 -7.64 -31.07
CA GLU A 87 -21.57 -8.67 -31.43
C GLU A 87 -20.41 -8.12 -32.25
N GLN A 88 -20.65 -7.09 -33.05
CA GLN A 88 -19.58 -6.33 -33.71
C GLN A 88 -18.76 -5.54 -32.69
N ASP A 89 -19.39 -4.93 -31.69
CA ASP A 89 -18.69 -4.21 -30.63
C ASP A 89 -17.81 -5.14 -29.79
N LYS A 90 -18.32 -6.31 -29.38
CA LYS A 90 -17.53 -7.32 -28.68
C LYS A 90 -16.32 -7.74 -29.50
N ASN A 91 -16.52 -8.09 -30.77
CA ASN A 91 -15.44 -8.51 -31.66
C ASN A 91 -14.42 -7.39 -31.88
N TYR A 92 -14.88 -6.14 -32.01
CA TYR A 92 -14.02 -4.97 -32.13
C TYR A 92 -13.17 -4.76 -30.86
N LEU A 93 -13.79 -4.84 -29.67
CA LEU A 93 -13.10 -4.69 -28.39
C LEU A 93 -12.05 -5.79 -28.18
N VAL A 94 -12.41 -7.05 -28.41
CA VAL A 94 -11.47 -8.18 -28.31
C VAL A 94 -10.30 -7.97 -29.28
N LYS A 95 -10.57 -7.61 -30.54
CA LYS A 95 -9.51 -7.42 -31.52
C LYS A 95 -8.57 -6.26 -31.16
N ARG A 96 -9.13 -5.08 -30.85
CA ARG A 96 -8.33 -3.87 -30.61
C ARG A 96 -7.67 -3.85 -29.23
N PHE A 97 -8.41 -4.17 -28.18
CA PHE A 97 -7.89 -4.02 -26.82
C PHE A 97 -7.19 -5.27 -26.31
N ILE A 98 -7.61 -6.47 -26.74
CA ILE A 98 -6.98 -7.72 -26.28
C ILE A 98 -5.93 -8.18 -27.30
N TYR A 99 -6.28 -8.33 -28.58
CA TYR A 99 -5.31 -8.86 -29.53
C TYR A 99 -4.21 -7.86 -29.92
N GLU A 100 -4.55 -6.58 -30.14
CA GLU A 100 -3.56 -5.58 -30.56
C GLU A 100 -2.85 -4.92 -29.38
N LEU A 101 -3.56 -4.52 -28.32
CA LEU A 101 -2.99 -3.77 -27.20
C LEU A 101 -2.47 -4.66 -26.06
N ASP A 102 -3.09 -5.81 -25.79
CA ASP A 102 -2.69 -6.73 -24.72
C ASP A 102 -1.64 -7.77 -25.18
N TRP A 103 -0.64 -7.29 -25.92
CA TRP A 103 0.41 -8.14 -26.49
C TRP A 103 1.34 -8.72 -25.40
N GLN A 104 1.46 -8.08 -24.25
CA GLN A 104 2.29 -8.52 -23.13
C GLN A 104 1.77 -9.82 -22.51
N ASN A 105 0.46 -9.91 -22.24
CA ASN A 105 -0.17 -11.15 -21.77
C ASN A 105 -0.11 -12.26 -22.82
N ARG A 106 -0.36 -11.91 -24.09
CA ARG A 106 -0.26 -12.87 -25.19
C ARG A 106 1.15 -13.44 -25.34
N SER A 107 2.16 -12.62 -25.07
CA SER A 107 3.57 -13.00 -25.19
C SER A 107 4.15 -13.58 -23.90
N LYS A 108 3.35 -13.62 -22.80
CA LYS A 108 3.78 -14.08 -21.46
C LYS A 108 5.10 -13.43 -21.02
N LEU A 109 5.28 -12.15 -21.34
CA LEU A 109 6.56 -11.46 -21.16
C LEU A 109 6.80 -10.96 -19.73
N ASP A 110 5.75 -10.85 -18.91
CA ASP A 110 5.87 -10.64 -17.47
C ASP A 110 5.49 -11.93 -16.73
N ALA A 111 6.27 -12.21 -15.70
CA ALA A 111 6.38 -13.44 -14.91
C ALA A 111 5.04 -14.06 -14.47
N ASP A 112 5.08 -15.36 -14.16
CA ASP A 112 4.00 -16.27 -13.69
C ASP A 112 2.95 -15.65 -12.73
N GLY A 113 2.07 -14.78 -13.23
CA GLY A 113 1.10 -14.07 -12.41
C GLY A 113 0.08 -13.26 -13.20
N TYR A 114 -1.00 -12.85 -12.52
CA TYR A 114 -2.08 -12.04 -13.08
C TYR A 114 -1.67 -10.56 -13.22
N ASN A 115 -2.36 -9.81 -14.11
CA ASN A 115 -2.15 -8.39 -14.45
C ASN A 115 -2.27 -7.35 -13.32
N TYR A 116 -2.39 -7.76 -12.07
CA TYR A 116 -2.24 -6.84 -10.96
C TYR A 116 -0.79 -6.91 -10.49
N ASN A 117 -0.22 -5.76 -10.13
CA ASN A 117 0.98 -5.78 -9.31
C ASN A 117 0.65 -6.69 -8.13
N SER A 118 1.40 -7.78 -7.95
CA SER A 118 1.43 -8.46 -6.66
C SER A 118 1.92 -7.40 -5.69
N CYS A 119 0.98 -6.72 -5.02
CA CYS A 119 1.33 -5.94 -3.84
C CYS A 119 1.96 -6.98 -2.92
N GLU A 120 3.29 -6.94 -2.80
CA GLU A 120 4.01 -7.72 -1.82
C GLU A 120 3.24 -7.57 -0.51
N ALA A 121 2.63 -8.65 -0.04
CA ALA A 121 2.03 -8.74 1.28
C ALA A 121 3.16 -8.81 2.32
N LYS A 122 4.13 -7.90 2.22
CA LYS A 122 5.07 -7.65 3.29
C LYS A 122 4.25 -6.93 4.35
N ASP A 123 4.26 -7.45 5.57
CA ASP A 123 3.62 -6.84 6.75
C ASP A 123 4.35 -5.55 7.17
N ILE A 124 4.61 -4.65 6.23
CA ILE A 124 5.24 -3.35 6.43
C ILE A 124 4.10 -2.34 6.69
N PRO A 125 4.23 -1.48 7.72
CA PRO A 125 3.24 -0.44 7.98
C PRO A 125 2.97 0.44 6.75
N ALA A 126 1.69 0.71 6.47
CA ALA A 126 1.27 1.47 5.29
C ALA A 126 1.95 2.86 5.20
N ASP A 127 2.22 3.50 6.34
CA ASP A 127 2.91 4.79 6.44
C ASP A 127 4.32 4.77 5.87
N PHE A 128 5.00 3.61 5.85
CA PHE A 128 6.35 3.48 5.31
C PHE A 128 6.38 3.51 3.78
N TYR A 129 5.26 3.16 3.13
CA TYR A 129 5.12 3.27 1.68
C TYR A 129 4.90 4.71 1.21
N TRP A 130 4.36 5.57 2.08
CA TRP A 130 4.06 6.96 1.73
C TRP A 130 5.30 7.84 1.60
N ASP A 131 6.41 7.48 2.25
CA ASP A 131 7.64 8.29 2.31
C ASP A 131 8.93 7.52 1.97
N GLU A 132 8.78 6.37 1.32
CA GLU A 132 9.87 5.46 0.94
C GLU A 132 10.71 4.90 2.11
N THR A 133 10.25 4.99 3.36
CA THR A 133 10.94 4.38 4.52
C THR A 133 11.11 2.87 4.35
N TRP A 134 10.19 2.20 3.65
CA TRP A 134 10.29 0.77 3.34
C TRP A 134 11.59 0.42 2.60
N ARG A 135 12.08 1.27 1.68
CA ARG A 135 13.35 1.02 0.96
C ARG A 135 14.55 1.06 1.88
N LYS A 136 14.48 1.89 2.93
CA LYS A 136 15.54 1.98 3.94
C LYS A 136 15.49 0.82 4.91
N LEU A 137 14.28 0.39 5.29
CA LEU A 137 14.06 -0.80 6.11
C LEU A 137 14.69 -2.04 5.47
N GLU A 138 14.48 -2.26 4.17
CA GLU A 138 15.03 -3.42 3.45
C GLU A 138 16.56 -3.43 3.36
N LYS A 139 17.17 -2.25 3.22
CA LYS A 139 18.63 -2.10 3.12
C LYS A 139 19.33 -2.12 4.47
N GLN A 140 18.58 -1.94 5.56
CA GLN A 140 19.14 -1.83 6.89
C GLN A 140 19.36 -3.21 7.50
N SER A 141 20.52 -3.39 8.11
CA SER A 141 20.84 -4.55 8.92
C SER A 141 20.38 -4.33 10.36
N PHE A 142 19.72 -5.34 10.91
CA PHE A 142 19.27 -5.39 12.30
C PHE A 142 19.95 -6.55 13.01
N ALA A 143 20.08 -6.42 14.32
CA ALA A 143 20.42 -7.52 15.19
C ALA A 143 19.34 -7.66 16.26
N TYR A 144 19.08 -8.90 16.67
CA TYR A 144 18.24 -9.19 17.82
C TYR A 144 18.98 -10.06 18.81
N ARG A 145 18.65 -9.86 20.09
CA ARG A 145 19.00 -10.74 21.19
C ARG A 145 17.73 -11.27 21.83
N LEU A 146 17.59 -12.59 21.89
CA LEU A 146 16.44 -13.27 22.44
C LEU A 146 16.83 -13.97 23.74
N TYR A 147 15.90 -14.01 24.68
CA TYR A 147 15.97 -14.79 25.92
C TYR A 147 14.62 -15.48 26.13
N VAL A 148 14.62 -16.75 26.51
CA VAL A 148 13.40 -17.51 26.83
C VAL A 148 13.42 -17.88 28.30
N TYR A 149 12.32 -17.64 29.00
CA TYR A 149 12.18 -17.92 30.43
C TYR A 149 11.09 -18.97 30.64
N ASP A 150 11.43 -20.00 31.42
CA ASP A 150 10.49 -21.02 31.90
C ASP A 150 10.26 -20.78 33.40
N ARG A 151 9.04 -20.40 33.79
CA ARG A 151 8.70 -20.02 35.18
C ARG A 151 9.72 -19.04 35.78
N ASP A 152 9.99 -17.97 35.05
CA ASP A 152 10.95 -16.89 35.37
C ASP A 152 12.44 -17.30 35.39
N ASN A 153 12.78 -18.56 35.10
CA ASN A 153 14.17 -18.99 34.97
C ASN A 153 14.62 -18.95 33.52
N LEU A 154 15.78 -18.35 33.25
CA LEU A 154 16.35 -18.33 31.91
C LEU A 154 16.63 -19.76 31.43
N ARG A 155 16.05 -20.14 30.29
CA ARG A 155 16.28 -21.43 29.65
C ARG A 155 17.72 -21.51 29.16
N VAL A 156 18.40 -22.62 29.46
CA VAL A 156 19.79 -22.85 29.04
C VAL A 156 19.88 -22.80 27.51
N GLY A 157 20.85 -22.04 26.99
CA GLY A 157 21.05 -21.86 25.54
C GLY A 157 20.11 -20.86 24.87
N SER A 158 19.14 -20.29 25.59
CA SER A 158 18.18 -19.36 24.97
C SER A 158 18.69 -17.93 24.76
N ASP A 159 19.87 -17.58 25.29
CA ASP A 159 20.54 -16.30 25.04
C ASP A 159 21.22 -16.33 23.66
N ILE A 160 20.47 -15.95 22.64
CA ILE A 160 20.93 -15.95 21.25
C ILE A 160 21.01 -14.53 20.71
N GLU A 161 22.10 -14.21 20.03
CA GLU A 161 22.25 -12.97 19.25
C GLU A 161 22.41 -13.33 17.77
N ARG A 162 21.58 -12.77 16.90
CA ARG A 162 21.63 -13.01 15.45
C ARG A 162 21.39 -11.71 14.69
N CYS A 163 21.88 -11.65 13.46
CA CYS A 163 21.72 -10.51 12.55
C CYS A 163 20.85 -10.89 11.35
N PHE A 164 20.08 -9.96 10.83
CA PHE A 164 19.18 -10.17 9.70
C PHE A 164 18.87 -8.87 8.95
N THR A 165 18.27 -9.01 7.77
CA THR A 165 17.75 -7.96 6.90
C THR A 165 16.28 -8.24 6.54
N HIS A 166 15.52 -7.20 6.21
CA HIS A 166 14.12 -7.35 5.80
C HIS A 166 13.93 -7.83 4.33
N ALA A 167 14.98 -7.85 3.51
CA ALA A 167 14.88 -8.12 2.07
C ALA A 167 14.74 -9.60 1.70
N ASP A 168 15.31 -10.55 2.47
CA ASP A 168 15.58 -11.92 1.99
C ASP A 168 14.99 -13.05 2.86
N ASN A 169 13.90 -12.82 3.60
CA ASN A 169 13.39 -13.76 4.62
C ASN A 169 14.43 -14.19 5.67
N SER A 170 15.52 -13.42 5.80
CA SER A 170 16.67 -13.81 6.64
C SER A 170 16.30 -13.94 8.11
N LEU A 171 15.34 -13.14 8.62
CA LEU A 171 14.85 -13.28 9.99
C LEU A 171 14.31 -14.68 10.25
N PHE A 172 13.38 -15.14 9.40
CA PHE A 172 12.80 -16.47 9.53
C PHE A 172 13.87 -17.56 9.46
N GLN A 173 14.84 -17.44 8.55
CA GLN A 173 15.97 -18.38 8.48
C GLN A 173 16.78 -18.40 9.78
N THR A 174 17.10 -17.24 10.37
CA THR A 174 17.83 -17.19 11.63
C THR A 174 17.06 -17.79 12.80
N LEU A 175 15.73 -17.65 12.82
CA LEU A 175 14.87 -18.25 13.83
C LEU A 175 14.78 -19.76 13.65
N MET A 176 14.70 -20.25 12.41
CA MET A 176 14.72 -21.69 12.12
C MET A 176 16.04 -22.34 12.55
N LEU A 177 17.18 -21.66 12.36
CA LEU A 177 18.46 -22.14 12.91
C LEU A 177 18.44 -22.25 14.44
N ALA A 178 17.77 -21.32 15.13
CA ALA A 178 17.60 -21.41 16.58
C ALA A 178 16.68 -22.57 17.00
N VAL A 179 15.74 -22.97 16.14
CA VAL A 179 14.93 -24.19 16.34
C VAL A 179 15.78 -25.43 16.13
N ASP A 180 16.60 -25.48 15.07
CA ASP A 180 17.49 -26.61 14.79
C ASP A 180 18.54 -26.83 15.89
N ASP A 181 18.98 -25.75 16.55
CA ASP A 181 19.91 -25.77 17.68
C ASP A 181 19.21 -26.04 19.05
N ASP A 182 17.92 -26.38 19.08
CA ASP A 182 17.11 -26.58 20.30
C ASP A 182 17.04 -25.36 21.25
N HIS A 183 17.38 -24.16 20.77
CA HIS A 183 17.27 -22.92 21.55
C HIS A 183 15.84 -22.37 21.56
N LEU A 184 15.03 -22.73 20.55
CA LEU A 184 13.68 -22.28 20.33
C LEU A 184 12.76 -23.44 19.97
N GLU A 185 11.49 -23.39 20.38
CA GLU A 185 10.49 -24.34 19.90
C GLU A 185 9.78 -23.81 18.65
N MET A 186 9.35 -24.72 17.76
CA MET A 186 8.77 -24.36 16.46
C MET A 186 7.58 -23.39 16.56
N PHE A 187 6.72 -23.55 17.58
CA PHE A 187 5.54 -22.71 17.77
C PHE A 187 5.86 -21.34 18.37
N ASP A 188 7.06 -21.14 18.93
CA ASP A 188 7.51 -19.83 19.42
C ASP A 188 7.97 -18.92 18.27
N VAL A 189 8.29 -19.49 17.10
CA VAL A 189 8.81 -18.75 15.93
C VAL A 189 7.86 -17.62 15.50
N ILE A 190 6.55 -17.91 15.42
CA ILE A 190 5.55 -16.95 14.95
C ILE A 190 5.45 -15.72 15.86
N PRO A 191 5.20 -15.87 17.18
CA PRO A 191 5.09 -14.70 18.05
C PRO A 191 6.43 -13.96 18.19
N ILE A 192 7.58 -14.65 18.10
CA ILE A 192 8.91 -14.01 18.13
C ILE A 192 9.18 -13.20 16.86
N ASP A 193 8.92 -13.77 15.67
CA ASP A 193 9.08 -13.08 14.38
C ASP A 193 8.24 -11.79 14.36
N GLN A 194 6.97 -11.89 14.76
CA GLN A 194 6.06 -10.74 14.80
C GLN A 194 6.57 -9.62 15.73
N ASN A 195 7.05 -9.98 16.93
CA ASN A 195 7.57 -9.00 17.87
C ASN A 195 8.87 -8.37 17.37
N ILE A 196 9.80 -9.14 16.81
CA ILE A 196 11.04 -8.62 16.23
C ILE A 196 10.73 -7.60 15.13
N ARG A 197 9.84 -7.94 14.18
CA ARG A 197 9.46 -7.02 13.09
C ARG A 197 8.80 -5.75 13.63
N SER A 198 7.95 -5.88 14.64
CA SER A 198 7.30 -4.73 15.28
C SER A 198 8.32 -3.78 15.91
N LEU A 199 9.33 -4.31 16.61
CA LEU A 199 10.42 -3.52 17.17
C LEU A 199 11.28 -2.87 16.09
N CYS A 200 11.56 -3.55 14.97
CA CYS A 200 12.23 -2.95 13.80
C CYS A 200 11.47 -1.73 13.27
N PHE A 201 10.13 -1.79 13.21
CA PHE A 201 9.33 -0.66 12.76
C PHE A 201 9.40 0.52 13.74
N LEU A 202 9.43 0.26 15.05
CA LEU A 202 9.64 1.30 16.06
C LEU A 202 11.02 1.95 15.92
N LEU A 203 12.07 1.14 15.79
CA LEU A 203 13.43 1.60 15.53
C LEU A 203 13.52 2.47 14.28
N MET A 204 12.89 2.06 13.18
CA MET A 204 12.88 2.84 11.94
C MET A 204 12.15 4.17 12.09
N ARG A 205 11.06 4.22 12.87
CA ARG A 205 10.39 5.48 13.20
C ARG A 205 11.27 6.40 14.05
N ALA A 206 11.99 5.86 15.03
CA ALA A 206 12.96 6.60 15.83
C ALA A 206 14.13 7.12 14.97
N ALA A 207 14.68 6.27 14.10
CA ALA A 207 15.72 6.65 13.14
C ALA A 207 15.25 7.79 12.24
N LYS A 208 14.03 7.72 11.72
CA LYS A 208 13.45 8.81 10.92
C LYS A 208 13.38 10.13 11.69
N GLN A 209 12.99 10.13 12.96
CA GLN A 209 13.01 11.34 13.81
C GLN A 209 14.43 11.91 13.97
N HIS A 210 15.43 11.05 14.03
CA HIS A 210 16.84 11.43 14.10
C HIS A 210 17.53 11.60 12.74
N ARG A 211 16.76 11.74 11.64
CA ARG A 211 17.28 11.85 10.27
C ARG A 211 18.24 10.71 9.89
N TYR A 212 17.95 9.51 10.37
CA TYR A 212 18.69 8.27 10.16
C TYR A 212 20.12 8.27 10.74
N ASN A 213 20.35 9.05 11.80
CA ASN A 213 21.55 8.90 12.62
C ASN A 213 21.35 7.72 13.59
N LEU A 214 21.79 6.53 13.18
CA LEU A 214 21.56 5.27 13.90
C LEU A 214 22.19 5.25 15.30
N GLY A 215 23.35 5.90 15.48
CA GLY A 215 24.02 5.99 16.79
C GLY A 215 23.24 6.78 17.85
N LYS A 216 22.17 7.49 17.46
CA LYS A 216 21.25 8.15 18.40
C LYS A 216 20.04 7.29 18.77
N CYS A 217 19.82 6.18 18.06
CA CYS A 217 18.71 5.27 18.31
C CYS A 217 19.14 4.24 19.35
N LYS A 218 18.38 4.13 20.43
CA LYS A 218 18.60 3.07 21.43
C LYS A 218 17.97 1.77 20.94
N ALA A 219 18.43 0.65 21.49
CA ALA A 219 17.77 -0.62 21.31
C ALA A 219 16.33 -0.56 21.83
N GLU A 220 15.43 -1.27 21.17
CA GLU A 220 14.04 -1.44 21.59
C GLU A 220 13.88 -2.85 22.16
N GLU A 221 13.09 -3.00 23.23
CA GLU A 221 12.88 -4.28 23.88
C GLU A 221 11.40 -4.55 24.18
N VAL A 222 11.03 -5.83 24.21
CA VAL A 222 9.71 -6.30 24.62
C VAL A 222 9.83 -7.58 25.43
N ILE A 223 8.94 -7.72 26.41
CA ILE A 223 8.73 -8.97 27.15
C ILE A 223 7.28 -9.37 26.94
N PHE A 224 7.04 -10.62 26.58
CA PHE A 224 5.70 -11.15 26.33
C PHE A 224 5.61 -12.64 26.65
N ASP A 225 4.40 -13.13 26.85
CA ASP A 225 4.12 -14.53 27.16
C ASP A 225 4.21 -15.40 25.90
N LEU A 226 4.86 -16.55 26.03
CA LEU A 226 4.93 -17.57 24.97
C LEU A 226 3.85 -18.63 25.17
N PRO A 227 3.47 -19.34 24.09
CA PRO A 227 2.61 -20.51 24.22
C PRO A 227 3.21 -21.56 25.17
N PRO A 228 2.38 -22.31 25.90
CA PRO A 228 2.84 -23.41 26.74
C PRO A 228 3.54 -24.47 25.88
N SER A 229 4.62 -25.04 26.41
CA SER A 229 5.34 -26.15 25.80
C SER A 229 4.96 -27.48 26.43
N LEU A 230 5.47 -28.57 25.85
CA LEU A 230 5.38 -29.90 26.45
C LEU A 230 6.08 -30.01 27.82
N HIS A 231 7.01 -29.09 28.12
CA HIS A 231 7.86 -29.13 29.30
C HIS A 231 7.52 -28.05 30.33
N CYS A 232 6.84 -26.98 29.91
CA CYS A 232 6.51 -25.87 30.79
C CYS A 232 5.24 -25.12 30.33
N ASP A 233 4.28 -24.95 31.24
CA ASP A 233 3.02 -24.27 30.95
C ASP A 233 3.10 -22.73 31.03
N VAL A 234 4.12 -22.20 31.72
CA VAL A 234 4.30 -20.76 31.94
C VAL A 234 5.65 -20.34 31.40
N ARG A 235 5.62 -19.66 30.25
CA ARG A 235 6.81 -19.32 29.47
C ARG A 235 6.71 -17.88 29.00
N SER A 236 7.84 -17.19 28.93
CA SER A 236 7.91 -15.83 28.39
C SER A 236 9.19 -15.63 27.59
N ALA A 237 9.17 -14.65 26.68
CA ALA A 237 10.33 -14.26 25.91
C ALA A 237 10.66 -12.79 26.17
N LYS A 238 11.95 -12.49 26.26
CA LYS A 238 12.48 -11.13 26.15
C LYS A 238 13.22 -10.99 24.83
N ILE A 239 12.86 -9.99 24.05
CA ILE A 239 13.49 -9.67 22.79
C ILE A 239 14.06 -8.26 22.87
N ILE A 240 15.30 -8.09 22.42
CA ILE A 240 15.96 -6.80 22.27
C ILE A 240 16.38 -6.68 20.81
N VAL A 241 16.01 -5.60 20.12
CA VAL A 241 16.36 -5.34 18.72
C VAL A 241 17.12 -4.02 18.62
N TYR A 242 18.15 -3.98 17.77
CA TYR A 242 18.94 -2.78 17.50
C TYR A 242 19.46 -2.76 16.07
N PHE A 243 19.89 -1.59 15.61
CA PHE A 243 20.59 -1.46 14.34
C PHE A 243 21.96 -2.10 14.43
N LYS A 244 22.33 -2.87 13.40
CA LYS A 244 23.69 -3.38 13.25
C LYS A 244 24.49 -2.39 12.40
N ASP A 245 25.61 -1.91 12.95
CA ASP A 245 26.59 -1.08 12.26
C ASP A 245 27.30 -1.85 11.12
#